data_AF-A0AAX4KQG9-F1
#
_entry.id   AF-A0AAX4KQG9-F1
#
_cell.length_a   1.000
_cell.length_b   1.000
_cell.length_c   1.000
_cell.angle_alpha   90.00
_cell.angle_beta   90.00
_cell.angle_gamma   90.00
#
_symmetry.space_group_name_H-M   'P 1'
#
loop_
_entity.id
_entity.type
_entity.pdbx_description
1 polymer ?
#
loop_
_entity_poly.entity_id
_entity_poly.type
_entity_poly.pdbx_seq_one_letter_code
_entity_poly.pdbx_strand_id
1 'polypeptide(L)'
;MTSNLNNVIPTWTVSSKSTQDSYETTVLPDTVFLATCAERKEETSEGWKKRYILRAYDENSRNQYTWEGYESDLKRHLSQGTNGRSKEIMASAAEDLNLFGDKQTSERESFVTSSNKSVTWWSESKEGYDEKARYRYEVVDPKGRKRAESLSMARLEDKAKYSNVASTILAKVKGVEASMAPEGNVDVGDSMIFWKTSPVTDTSGKYGYMIKKTEKGHTQAKKAWMSLEDMEKNSKSEQHGDEWKLVLDDITRKLGGATSVVSVDSTRATLSSSTSSGA
;
A
#
# COMPACT_ATOMS: atom_id res chain seq x y z
N MET A 1 -12.70 46.74 -0.90
CA MET A 1 -12.98 45.77 0.17
C MET A 1 -12.00 44.64 0.05
N THR A 2 -10.91 44.67 0.81
CA THR A 2 -9.96 43.55 0.89
C THR A 2 -10.62 42.45 1.69
N SER A 3 -11.04 41.37 1.02
CA SER A 3 -11.45 40.15 1.71
C SER A 3 -10.26 39.67 2.53
N ASN A 4 -10.38 39.70 3.86
CA ASN A 4 -9.50 38.95 4.75
C ASN A 4 -9.68 37.46 4.40
N LEU A 5 -8.86 36.98 3.47
CA LEU A 5 -8.61 35.55 3.31
C LEU A 5 -7.93 35.14 4.62
N ASN A 6 -8.75 34.75 5.61
CA ASN A 6 -8.25 34.07 6.80
C ASN A 6 -7.39 32.91 6.29
N ASN A 7 -6.09 32.99 6.56
CA ASN A 7 -5.14 31.96 6.21
C ASN A 7 -5.50 30.74 7.08
N VAL A 8 -6.30 29.83 6.54
CA VAL A 8 -6.73 28.64 7.28
C VAL A 8 -5.59 27.65 7.19
N ILE A 9 -4.82 27.55 8.26
CA ILE A 9 -3.71 26.59 8.36
C ILE A 9 -4.31 25.22 8.65
N PRO A 10 -3.87 24.16 7.96
CA PRO A 10 -4.38 22.82 8.23
C PRO A 10 -4.05 22.37 9.65
N THR A 11 -5.07 21.99 10.42
CA THR A 11 -4.94 21.45 11.77
C THR A 11 -4.92 19.93 11.74
N TRP A 12 -3.90 19.34 12.35
CA TRP A 12 -3.68 17.91 12.49
C TRP A 12 -3.94 17.49 13.93
N THR A 13 -4.72 16.43 14.12
CA THR A 13 -4.83 15.75 15.41
C THR A 13 -3.65 14.79 15.55
N VAL A 14 -2.82 15.00 16.58
CA VAL A 14 -1.73 14.11 16.94
C VAL A 14 -2.24 13.11 17.98
N SER A 15 -1.97 11.84 17.77
CA SER A 15 -2.17 10.79 18.77
C SER A 15 -0.86 10.02 18.98
N SER A 16 -0.50 9.84 20.24
CA SER A 16 0.63 8.99 20.62
C SER A 16 0.14 7.57 20.90
N LYS A 17 1.01 6.59 20.66
CA LYS A 17 0.79 5.22 21.16
C LYS A 17 1.19 5.06 22.62
N SER A 18 2.07 5.92 23.14
CA SER A 18 2.61 5.82 24.50
C SER A 18 1.77 6.58 25.53
N THR A 19 1.00 7.58 25.10
CA THR A 19 0.07 8.35 25.95
C THR A 19 -1.32 8.30 25.32
N GLN A 20 -2.38 8.22 26.14
CA GLN A 20 -3.76 8.32 25.63
C GLN A 20 -4.13 9.76 25.22
N ASP A 21 -3.17 10.68 25.26
CA ASP A 21 -3.39 12.09 24.99
C ASP A 21 -3.39 12.37 23.48
N SER A 22 -4.32 13.21 23.06
CA SER A 22 -4.35 13.80 21.73
C SER A 22 -4.28 15.32 21.82
N TYR A 23 -3.55 15.94 20.91
CA TYR A 23 -3.48 17.39 20.79
C TYR A 23 -3.53 17.83 19.33
N GLU A 24 -3.87 19.09 19.10
CA GLU A 24 -3.93 19.66 17.75
C GLU A 24 -2.62 20.41 17.43
N THR A 25 -2.13 20.26 16.20
CA THR A 25 -0.96 20.98 15.69
C THR A 25 -1.19 21.45 14.26
N THR A 26 -0.59 22.57 13.90
CA THR A 26 -0.52 23.06 12.51
C THR A 26 0.83 22.82 11.85
N VAL A 27 1.81 22.35 12.62
CA VAL A 27 3.19 22.10 12.18
C VAL A 27 3.50 20.61 12.32
N LEU A 28 4.07 20.03 11.27
CA LEU A 28 4.55 18.66 11.23
C LEU A 28 6.09 18.64 11.19
N PRO A 29 6.75 17.80 12.00
CA PRO A 29 8.18 17.52 11.84
C PRO A 29 8.51 16.98 10.44
N ASP A 30 9.70 17.28 9.92
CA ASP A 30 10.13 16.84 8.58
C ASP A 30 10.22 15.31 8.45
N THR A 31 10.37 14.60 9.58
CA THR A 31 10.39 13.13 9.65
C THR A 31 9.03 12.49 9.46
N VAL A 32 7.94 13.26 9.55
CA VAL A 32 6.58 12.76 9.32
C VAL A 32 6.41 12.40 7.85
N PHE A 33 5.78 11.27 7.52
CA PHE A 33 5.45 10.92 6.14
C PHE A 33 4.00 10.45 6.01
N LEU A 34 3.41 10.63 4.82
CA LEU A 34 2.04 10.21 4.54
C LEU A 34 1.93 8.68 4.54
N ALA A 35 1.26 8.12 5.56
CA ALA A 35 1.08 6.69 5.69
C ALA A 35 -0.14 6.21 4.90
N THR A 36 -1.30 6.86 5.06
CA THR A 36 -2.54 6.47 4.36
C THR A 36 -3.34 7.67 3.92
N CYS A 37 -3.96 7.58 2.75
CA CYS A 37 -4.99 8.48 2.30
C CYS A 37 -6.27 7.68 2.05
N ALA A 38 -7.38 8.09 2.65
CA ALA A 38 -8.66 7.40 2.53
C ALA A 38 -9.79 8.39 2.24
N GLU A 39 -10.81 7.92 1.52
CA GLU A 39 -12.05 8.64 1.28
C GLU A 39 -13.17 7.93 2.07
N ARG A 40 -13.98 8.69 2.83
CA ARG A 40 -15.26 8.20 3.38
C ARG A 40 -16.41 9.02 2.80
N LYS A 41 -17.53 8.37 2.51
CA LYS A 41 -18.79 9.06 2.21
C LYS A 41 -19.47 9.40 3.54
N GLU A 42 -19.84 10.66 3.70
CA GLU A 42 -20.52 11.19 4.88
C GLU A 42 -21.81 11.85 4.41
N GLU A 43 -22.92 11.51 5.06
CA GLU A 43 -24.19 12.16 4.81
C GLU A 43 -24.20 13.51 5.53
N THR A 44 -24.45 14.58 4.79
CA THR A 44 -24.53 15.95 5.29
C THR A 44 -25.92 16.52 4.98
N SER A 45 -26.28 17.66 5.57
CA SER A 45 -27.53 18.38 5.25
C SER A 45 -27.67 18.74 3.75
N GLU A 46 -26.56 18.78 3.02
CA GLU A 46 -26.49 19.05 1.57
C GLU A 46 -26.36 17.76 0.73
N GLY A 47 -26.56 16.59 1.34
CA GLY A 47 -26.43 15.28 0.71
C GLY A 47 -25.09 14.59 0.98
N TRP A 48 -24.78 13.58 0.17
CA TRP A 48 -23.59 12.75 0.33
C TRP A 48 -22.33 13.50 -0.10
N LYS A 49 -21.45 13.79 0.85
CA LYS A 49 -20.13 14.39 0.59
C LYS A 49 -19.01 13.39 0.82
N LYS A 50 -17.89 13.60 0.13
CA LYS A 50 -16.65 12.85 0.37
C LYS A 50 -15.79 13.61 1.37
N ARG A 51 -15.43 12.94 2.45
CA ARG A 51 -14.46 13.42 3.43
C ARG A 51 -13.16 12.64 3.29
N TYR A 52 -12.07 13.37 3.21
CA TYR A 52 -10.73 12.84 3.05
C TYR A 52 -10.07 12.72 4.41
N ILE A 53 -9.43 11.59 4.66
CA ILE A 53 -8.70 11.29 5.89
C ILE A 53 -7.25 11.03 5.50
N LEU A 54 -6.38 11.96 5.89
CA LEU A 54 -4.94 11.84 5.72
C LEU A 54 -4.36 11.38 7.04
N ARG A 55 -3.66 10.24 7.04
CA ARG A 55 -2.89 9.81 8.20
C ARG A 55 -1.42 9.82 7.85
N ALA A 56 -0.66 10.60 8.58
CA ALA A 56 0.77 10.63 8.52
C ALA A 56 1.36 10.01 9.79
N TYR A 57 2.61 9.56 9.70
CA TYR A 57 3.30 8.85 10.76
C TYR A 57 4.73 9.37 10.88
N ASP A 58 5.20 9.53 12.11
CA ASP A 58 6.61 9.74 12.40
C ASP A 58 7.16 8.48 13.06
N GLU A 59 8.17 7.87 12.44
CA GLU A 59 8.76 6.63 12.93
C GLU A 59 9.54 6.86 14.24
N ASN A 60 10.16 8.04 14.39
CA ASN A 60 10.99 8.37 15.54
C ASN A 60 10.16 8.54 16.82
N SER A 61 9.16 9.41 16.80
CA SER A 61 8.26 9.60 17.94
C SER A 61 7.16 8.54 18.04
N ARG A 62 6.97 7.76 16.98
CA ARG A 62 5.84 6.82 16.80
C ARG A 62 4.47 7.49 16.88
N ASN A 63 4.40 8.80 16.67
CA ASN A 63 3.17 9.57 16.66
C ASN A 63 2.42 9.40 15.34
N GLN A 64 1.09 9.38 15.44
CA GLN A 64 0.19 9.43 14.30
C GLN A 64 -0.43 10.83 14.19
N TYR A 65 -0.41 11.38 12.99
CA TYR A 65 -0.99 12.68 12.66
C TYR A 65 -2.18 12.45 11.74
N THR A 66 -3.36 12.90 12.12
CA THR A 66 -4.58 12.75 11.33
C THR A 66 -5.12 14.12 10.94
N TRP A 67 -5.35 14.31 9.65
CA TRP A 67 -6.11 15.43 9.12
C TRP A 67 -7.39 14.90 8.48
N GLU A 68 -8.52 15.54 8.75
CA GLU A 68 -9.80 15.24 8.13
C GLU A 68 -10.42 16.51 7.54
N GLY A 69 -10.85 16.46 6.29
CA GLY A 69 -11.48 17.61 5.63
C GLY A 69 -12.11 17.26 4.31
N TYR A 70 -12.66 18.26 3.63
CA TYR A 70 -13.26 18.11 2.30
C TYR A 70 -12.24 18.44 1.20
N GLU A 71 -12.60 18.12 -0.05
CA GLU A 71 -11.79 18.43 -1.23
C GLU A 71 -11.45 19.92 -1.30
N SER A 72 -12.43 20.78 -1.03
CA SER A 72 -12.28 22.22 -1.03
C SER A 72 -11.27 22.70 0.01
N ASP A 73 -11.21 22.04 1.17
CA ASP A 73 -10.22 22.39 2.21
C ASP A 73 -8.82 22.03 1.74
N LEU A 74 -8.63 20.83 1.17
CA LEU A 74 -7.34 20.39 0.65
C LEU A 74 -6.85 21.31 -0.49
N LYS A 75 -7.74 21.62 -1.45
CA LYS A 75 -7.44 22.54 -2.55
C LYS A 75 -7.09 23.95 -2.05
N ARG A 76 -7.81 24.46 -1.04
CA ARG A 76 -7.54 25.75 -0.41
C ARG A 76 -6.17 25.78 0.27
N HIS A 77 -5.83 24.74 1.04
CA HIS A 77 -4.51 24.68 1.70
C HIS A 77 -3.35 24.61 0.70
N LEU A 78 -3.56 23.95 -0.45
CA LEU A 78 -2.54 23.87 -1.50
C LEU A 78 -2.34 25.20 -2.24
N SER A 79 -3.40 25.99 -2.45
CA SER A 79 -3.32 27.27 -3.16
C SER A 79 -2.79 28.42 -2.32
N GLN A 80 -2.92 28.37 -0.98
CA GLN A 80 -2.61 29.48 -0.08
C GLN A 80 -1.11 29.68 0.26
N GLY A 81 -0.19 28.98 -0.40
CA GLY A 81 1.25 29.33 -0.31
C GLY A 81 1.94 29.04 1.03
N THR A 82 1.33 28.29 1.95
CA THR A 82 2.05 27.73 3.11
C THR A 82 3.23 26.89 2.62
N ASN A 83 4.36 26.87 3.32
CA ASN A 83 5.54 26.06 2.98
C ASN A 83 5.85 25.15 4.17
N GLY A 84 6.40 23.96 3.90
CA GLY A 84 6.79 22.98 4.91
C GLY A 84 6.03 21.65 4.82
N ARG A 85 6.35 20.74 5.74
CA ARG A 85 6.01 19.33 5.64
C ARG A 85 4.51 19.01 5.52
N SER A 86 3.67 19.79 6.20
CA SER A 86 2.21 19.68 6.13
C SER A 86 1.67 19.83 4.70
N LYS A 87 2.19 20.81 3.95
CA LYS A 87 1.78 21.02 2.55
C LYS A 87 2.31 19.94 1.63
N GLU A 88 3.54 19.46 1.84
CA GLU A 88 4.09 18.35 1.05
C GLU A 88 3.23 17.08 1.20
N ILE A 89 2.83 16.76 2.44
CA ILE A 89 1.94 15.64 2.72
C ILE A 89 0.57 15.84 2.07
N MET A 90 0.01 17.05 2.13
CA MET A 90 -1.25 17.38 1.47
C MET A 90 -1.16 17.35 -0.05
N ALA A 91 -0.04 17.78 -0.62
CA ALA A 91 0.20 17.75 -2.06
C ALA A 91 0.31 16.30 -2.54
N SER A 92 1.12 15.48 -1.84
CA SER A 92 1.20 14.03 -2.08
C SER A 92 -0.17 13.37 -1.95
N ALA A 93 -0.98 13.74 -0.95
CA ALA A 93 -2.33 13.23 -0.80
C ALA A 93 -3.27 13.67 -1.93
N ALA A 94 -3.23 14.93 -2.34
CA ALA A 94 -4.08 15.44 -3.42
C ALA A 94 -3.72 14.81 -4.78
N GLU A 95 -2.44 14.54 -5.00
CA GLU A 95 -1.96 13.74 -6.10
C GLU A 95 -2.48 12.30 -6.04
N ASP A 96 -2.40 11.65 -4.87
CA ASP A 96 -2.90 10.29 -4.69
C ASP A 96 -4.41 10.20 -4.87
N LEU A 97 -5.15 11.22 -4.44
CA LEU A 97 -6.59 11.35 -4.64
C LEU A 97 -6.97 11.81 -6.04
N ASN A 98 -5.98 12.17 -6.87
CA ASN A 98 -6.15 12.68 -8.24
C ASN A 98 -7.20 13.82 -8.31
N LEU A 99 -7.04 14.84 -7.45
CA LEU A 99 -8.02 15.94 -7.31
C LEU A 99 -7.96 17.01 -8.42
N PHE A 100 -7.01 16.88 -9.36
CA PHE A 100 -6.67 17.91 -10.34
C PHE A 100 -6.64 17.43 -11.80
N GLY A 101 -7.12 16.22 -12.10
CA GLY A 101 -7.05 15.66 -13.45
C GLY A 101 -8.36 15.09 -13.97
N ASP A 102 -8.59 15.28 -15.28
CA ASP A 102 -9.53 14.47 -16.06
C ASP A 102 -8.99 13.04 -16.14
N LYS A 103 -9.87 12.05 -15.92
CA LYS A 103 -9.48 10.68 -15.60
C LYS A 103 -9.80 9.73 -16.74
N GLN A 104 -8.79 9.09 -17.30
CA GLN A 104 -8.98 7.80 -17.95
C GLN A 104 -8.94 6.72 -16.87
N THR A 105 -9.97 5.88 -16.83
CA THR A 105 -10.10 4.79 -15.85
C THR A 105 -9.95 3.48 -16.60
N SER A 106 -9.06 2.61 -16.14
CA SER A 106 -8.98 1.25 -16.66
C SER A 106 -10.27 0.47 -16.38
N GLU A 107 -10.41 -0.69 -17.02
CA GLU A 107 -11.39 -1.68 -16.57
C GLU A 107 -11.18 -2.01 -15.08
N ARG A 108 -12.30 -2.25 -14.40
CA ARG A 108 -12.30 -2.63 -12.99
C ARG A 108 -12.17 -4.14 -12.87
N GLU A 109 -11.21 -4.57 -12.09
CA GLU A 109 -11.00 -5.98 -11.80
C GLU A 109 -11.35 -6.30 -10.35
N SER A 110 -11.83 -7.51 -10.09
CA SER A 110 -12.18 -7.96 -8.75
C SER A 110 -11.47 -9.24 -8.34
N PHE A 111 -11.21 -9.39 -7.04
CA PHE A 111 -10.74 -10.63 -6.43
C PHE A 111 -11.19 -10.73 -4.97
N VAL A 112 -11.17 -11.94 -4.40
CA VAL A 112 -11.54 -12.20 -3.00
C VAL A 112 -10.29 -12.58 -2.21
N THR A 113 -10.09 -11.94 -1.06
CA THR A 113 -8.97 -12.27 -0.14
C THR A 113 -9.27 -13.55 0.65
N SER A 114 -8.25 -14.19 1.20
CA SER A 114 -8.41 -15.34 2.13
C SER A 114 -9.24 -15.03 3.37
N SER A 115 -9.39 -13.75 3.73
CA SER A 115 -10.27 -13.28 4.81
C SER A 115 -11.71 -12.99 4.36
N ASN A 116 -12.12 -13.51 3.20
CA ASN A 116 -13.44 -13.33 2.58
C ASN A 116 -13.85 -11.86 2.36
N LYS A 117 -12.86 -10.99 2.14
CA LYS A 117 -13.09 -9.60 1.73
C LYS A 117 -13.07 -9.51 0.22
N SER A 118 -14.08 -8.86 -0.36
CA SER A 118 -14.12 -8.55 -1.78
C SER A 118 -13.27 -7.31 -2.05
N VAL A 119 -12.44 -7.36 -3.08
CA VAL A 119 -11.61 -6.25 -3.53
C VAL A 119 -11.95 -5.95 -4.98
N THR A 120 -12.19 -4.68 -5.29
CA THR A 120 -12.31 -4.18 -6.66
C THR A 120 -11.24 -3.12 -6.88
N TRP A 121 -10.44 -3.22 -7.92
CA TRP A 121 -9.34 -2.29 -8.20
C TRP A 121 -9.32 -1.83 -9.66
N TRP A 122 -8.71 -0.68 -9.91
CA TRP A 122 -8.52 -0.08 -11.24
C TRP A 122 -7.37 0.92 -11.19
N SER A 123 -6.84 1.29 -12.36
CA SER A 123 -5.93 2.43 -12.49
C SER A 123 -6.65 3.67 -13.03
N GLU A 124 -6.27 4.83 -12.55
CA GLU A 124 -6.65 6.14 -13.10
C GLU A 124 -5.38 6.81 -13.65
N SER A 125 -5.35 7.11 -14.94
CA SER A 125 -4.27 7.89 -15.56
C SER A 125 -4.84 9.15 -16.23
N LYS A 126 -3.93 10.08 -16.55
CA LYS A 126 -4.22 11.21 -17.42
C LYS A 126 -3.63 10.89 -18.78
N GLU A 127 -4.37 11.15 -19.85
CA GLU A 127 -3.93 10.94 -21.22
C GLU A 127 -2.55 11.61 -21.45
N GLY A 128 -1.59 10.83 -21.97
CA GLY A 128 -0.21 11.27 -22.19
C GLY A 128 0.68 11.32 -20.94
N TYR A 129 0.20 10.87 -19.78
CA TYR A 129 0.94 10.81 -18.51
C TYR A 129 0.70 9.48 -17.78
N ASP A 130 0.82 8.35 -18.49
CA ASP A 130 0.62 7.02 -17.91
C ASP A 130 1.62 6.70 -16.78
N GLU A 131 2.80 7.31 -16.82
CA GLU A 131 3.78 7.31 -15.73
C GLU A 131 3.29 7.93 -14.41
N LYS A 132 2.16 8.66 -14.44
CA LYS A 132 1.48 9.22 -13.26
C LYS A 132 0.21 8.45 -12.89
N ALA A 133 0.03 7.22 -13.40
CA ALA A 133 -1.10 6.37 -13.07
C ALA A 133 -1.24 6.19 -11.55
N ARG A 134 -2.50 6.17 -11.11
CA ARG A 134 -2.90 5.95 -9.71
C ARG A 134 -3.67 4.65 -9.61
N TYR A 135 -3.35 3.86 -8.61
CA TYR A 135 -3.96 2.56 -8.38
C TYR A 135 -4.99 2.69 -7.28
N ARG A 136 -6.26 2.54 -7.65
CA ARG A 136 -7.39 2.59 -6.74
C ARG A 136 -7.86 1.21 -6.41
N TYR A 137 -8.29 1.02 -5.17
CA TYR A 137 -9.02 -0.18 -4.78
C TYR A 137 -10.04 0.09 -3.69
N GLU A 138 -11.17 -0.59 -3.77
CA GLU A 138 -12.20 -0.68 -2.74
C GLU A 138 -12.15 -2.07 -2.12
N VAL A 139 -12.07 -2.12 -0.80
CA VAL A 139 -12.20 -3.36 -0.01
C VAL A 139 -13.54 -3.33 0.71
N VAL A 140 -14.33 -4.37 0.48
CA VAL A 140 -15.60 -4.61 1.17
C VAL A 140 -15.43 -5.80 2.10
N ASP A 141 -15.64 -5.58 3.39
CA ASP A 141 -15.59 -6.66 4.38
C ASP A 141 -16.91 -7.47 4.42
N PRO A 142 -16.94 -8.63 5.09
CA PRO A 142 -18.17 -9.45 5.18
C PRO A 142 -19.36 -8.75 5.84
N LYS A 143 -19.14 -7.62 6.53
CA LYS A 143 -20.20 -6.80 7.14
C LYS A 143 -20.67 -5.69 6.21
N GLY A 144 -20.24 -5.69 4.94
CA GLY A 144 -20.56 -4.67 3.94
C GLY A 144 -19.84 -3.34 4.16
N ARG A 145 -18.88 -3.25 5.09
CA ARG A 145 -18.14 -2.00 5.32
C ARG A 145 -17.11 -1.81 4.22
N LYS A 146 -17.15 -0.62 3.62
CA LYS A 146 -16.33 -0.25 2.47
C LYS A 146 -15.17 0.64 2.89
N ARG A 147 -14.00 0.36 2.35
CA ARG A 147 -12.82 1.22 2.46
C ARG A 147 -12.19 1.36 1.08
N ALA A 148 -12.09 2.59 0.60
CA ALA A 148 -11.38 2.90 -0.63
C ALA A 148 -10.00 3.47 -0.31
N GLU A 149 -9.01 3.10 -1.11
CA GLU A 149 -7.69 3.70 -1.12
C GLU A 149 -7.27 4.04 -2.55
N SER A 150 -6.43 5.05 -2.66
CA SER A 150 -5.84 5.50 -3.92
C SER A 150 -4.36 5.76 -3.68
N LEU A 151 -3.49 5.15 -4.48
CA LEU A 151 -2.05 5.13 -4.27
C LEU A 151 -1.30 5.44 -5.58
N SER A 152 -0.23 6.23 -5.50
CA SER A 152 0.83 6.23 -6.51
C SER A 152 1.51 4.86 -6.63
N MET A 153 2.27 4.63 -7.71
CA MET A 153 3.12 3.44 -7.83
C MET A 153 4.05 3.28 -6.62
N ALA A 154 4.82 4.30 -6.26
CA ALA A 154 5.77 4.23 -5.15
C ALA A 154 5.09 3.86 -3.81
N ARG A 155 3.88 4.38 -3.56
CA ARG A 155 3.11 4.02 -2.36
C ARG A 155 2.48 2.64 -2.45
N LEU A 156 2.08 2.21 -3.66
CA LEU A 156 1.62 0.83 -3.87
C LEU A 156 2.75 -0.15 -3.58
N GLU A 157 3.97 0.12 -4.06
CA GLU A 157 5.17 -0.67 -3.76
C GLU A 157 5.48 -0.71 -2.27
N ASP A 158 5.51 0.43 -1.60
CA ASP A 158 5.78 0.44 -0.16
C ASP A 158 4.70 -0.30 0.63
N LYS A 159 3.42 -0.10 0.28
CA LYS A 159 2.31 -0.79 0.94
C LYS A 159 2.28 -2.29 0.65
N ALA A 160 2.69 -2.71 -0.55
CA ALA A 160 2.77 -4.11 -0.96
C ALA A 160 3.75 -4.93 -0.12
N LYS A 161 4.71 -4.28 0.56
CA LYS A 161 5.59 -4.95 1.53
C LYS A 161 4.83 -5.61 2.69
N TYR A 162 3.69 -5.04 3.08
CA TYR A 162 2.99 -5.42 4.33
C TYR A 162 1.51 -5.76 4.16
N SER A 163 0.93 -5.49 2.99
CA SER A 163 -0.49 -5.67 2.69
C SER A 163 -0.69 -6.70 1.58
N ASN A 164 -1.42 -7.78 1.88
CA ASN A 164 -1.79 -8.79 0.89
C ASN A 164 -2.56 -8.17 -0.30
N VAL A 165 -3.47 -7.23 -0.04
CA VAL A 165 -4.27 -6.59 -1.10
C VAL A 165 -3.38 -5.77 -2.03
N ALA A 166 -2.51 -4.92 -1.47
CA ALA A 166 -1.61 -4.08 -2.26
C ALA A 166 -0.58 -4.93 -3.01
N SER A 167 -0.09 -6.00 -2.40
CA SER A 167 0.80 -6.98 -3.02
C SER A 167 0.15 -7.66 -4.23
N THR A 168 -1.08 -8.16 -4.10
CA THR A 168 -1.81 -8.75 -5.24
C THR A 168 -2.02 -7.75 -6.38
N ILE A 169 -2.39 -6.50 -6.06
CA ILE A 169 -2.56 -5.45 -7.07
C ILE A 169 -1.22 -5.14 -7.75
N LEU A 170 -0.14 -4.98 -6.98
CA LEU A 170 1.19 -4.70 -7.54
C LEU A 170 1.69 -5.82 -8.46
N ALA A 171 1.48 -7.08 -8.07
CA ALA A 171 1.82 -8.22 -8.91
C ALA A 171 1.08 -8.18 -10.26
N LYS A 172 -0.24 -7.93 -10.24
CA LYS A 172 -1.04 -7.75 -11.46
C LYS A 172 -0.52 -6.60 -12.33
N VAL A 173 -0.23 -5.45 -11.72
CA VAL A 173 0.30 -4.28 -12.42
C VAL A 173 1.66 -4.56 -13.06
N LYS A 174 2.52 -5.34 -12.39
CA LYS A 174 3.83 -5.75 -12.92
C LYS A 174 3.75 -6.94 -13.89
N GLY A 175 2.56 -7.46 -14.20
CA GLY A 175 2.39 -8.64 -15.05
C GLY A 175 2.97 -9.93 -14.45
N VAL A 176 3.14 -9.98 -13.12
CA VAL A 176 3.61 -11.16 -12.39
C VAL A 176 2.39 -11.92 -11.89
N GLU A 177 2.31 -13.23 -12.13
CA GLU A 177 1.22 -14.05 -11.60
C GLU A 177 1.19 -13.98 -10.07
N ALA A 178 0.17 -13.30 -9.53
CA ALA A 178 -0.08 -13.21 -8.10
C ALA A 178 -0.68 -14.52 -7.53
N SER A 179 -1.20 -15.36 -8.42
CA SER A 179 -1.75 -16.67 -8.09
C SER A 179 -0.61 -17.56 -7.63
N MET A 180 -0.49 -17.69 -6.31
CA MET A 180 0.45 -18.54 -5.57
C MET A 180 1.84 -17.94 -5.30
N ALA A 181 1.93 -16.66 -4.93
CA ALA A 181 3.11 -16.16 -4.22
C ALA A 181 3.41 -17.09 -3.02
N PRO A 182 4.53 -17.83 -3.01
CA PRO A 182 4.80 -18.85 -2.01
C PRO A 182 4.76 -18.28 -0.60
N GLU A 183 4.19 -19.04 0.33
CA GLU A 183 4.09 -18.65 1.73
C GLU A 183 4.30 -19.86 2.63
N GLY A 184 4.73 -19.62 3.86
CA GLY A 184 5.04 -20.65 4.84
C GLY A 184 4.86 -20.18 6.27
N ASN A 185 4.83 -21.15 7.18
CA ASN A 185 4.78 -20.93 8.62
C ASN A 185 5.88 -21.80 9.23
N VAL A 186 6.71 -21.18 10.06
CA VAL A 186 7.81 -21.83 10.76
C VAL A 186 7.59 -21.67 12.26
N ASP A 187 7.54 -22.79 12.95
CA ASP A 187 7.51 -22.82 14.41
C ASP A 187 8.93 -22.61 14.95
N VAL A 188 9.10 -21.64 15.83
CA VAL A 188 10.36 -21.26 16.47
C VAL A 188 10.17 -21.21 17.99
N GLY A 189 9.68 -22.31 18.55
CA GLY A 189 9.53 -22.51 20.00
C GLY A 189 8.34 -21.73 20.56
N ASP A 190 8.61 -20.59 21.19
CA ASP A 190 7.58 -19.72 21.77
C ASP A 190 7.00 -18.73 20.75
N SER A 191 7.29 -18.88 19.46
CA SER A 191 6.70 -18.04 18.43
C SER A 191 6.51 -18.78 17.10
N MET A 192 5.64 -18.21 16.27
CA MET A 192 5.40 -18.67 14.91
C MET A 192 5.76 -17.55 13.94
N ILE A 193 6.60 -17.85 12.95
CA ILE A 193 6.98 -16.93 11.88
C ILE A 193 6.25 -17.34 10.62
N PHE A 194 5.30 -16.50 10.17
CA PHE A 194 4.71 -16.57 8.84
C PHE A 194 5.58 -15.77 7.87
N TRP A 195 5.86 -16.34 6.70
CA TRP A 195 6.53 -15.64 5.61
C TRP A 195 5.74 -15.77 4.30
N LYS A 196 5.86 -14.78 3.42
CA LYS A 196 5.25 -14.76 2.10
C LYS A 196 6.09 -13.97 1.10
N THR A 197 6.28 -14.50 -0.10
CA THR A 197 6.94 -13.78 -1.20
C THR A 197 6.19 -12.50 -1.56
N SER A 198 6.93 -11.43 -1.80
CA SER A 198 6.42 -10.11 -2.17
C SER A 198 6.89 -9.72 -3.57
N PRO A 199 6.03 -9.12 -4.41
CA PRO A 199 6.42 -8.57 -5.72
C PRO A 199 7.27 -7.29 -5.62
N VAL A 200 7.54 -6.82 -4.40
CA VAL A 200 8.50 -5.76 -4.11
C VAL A 200 9.90 -6.36 -4.14
N THR A 201 10.77 -5.82 -4.97
CA THR A 201 12.14 -6.29 -5.14
C THR A 201 13.11 -5.54 -4.24
N ASP A 202 14.20 -6.22 -3.84
CA ASP A 202 15.35 -5.59 -3.22
C ASP A 202 16.19 -4.78 -4.22
N THR A 203 17.29 -4.19 -3.76
CA THR A 203 18.23 -3.40 -4.58
C THR A 203 18.93 -4.21 -5.67
N SER A 204 18.93 -5.55 -5.56
CA SER A 204 19.47 -6.46 -6.57
C SER A 204 18.41 -6.92 -7.58
N GLY A 205 17.15 -6.47 -7.44
CA GLY A 205 16.04 -6.85 -8.30
C GLY A 205 15.40 -8.20 -7.95
N LYS A 206 15.77 -8.83 -6.83
CA LYS A 206 15.17 -10.09 -6.37
C LYS A 206 13.94 -9.83 -5.53
N TYR A 207 12.96 -10.73 -5.57
CA TYR A 207 11.75 -10.61 -4.74
C TYR A 207 12.09 -10.65 -3.25
N GLY A 208 11.46 -9.76 -2.47
CA GLY A 208 11.52 -9.78 -1.02
C GLY A 208 10.42 -10.61 -0.38
N TYR A 209 10.36 -10.57 0.95
CA TYR A 209 9.47 -11.39 1.74
C TYR A 209 8.82 -10.57 2.84
N MET A 210 7.50 -10.71 2.97
CA MET A 210 6.76 -10.23 4.12
C MET A 210 6.87 -11.25 5.24
N ILE A 211 7.31 -10.81 6.41
CA ILE A 211 7.47 -11.62 7.61
C ILE A 211 6.48 -11.14 8.68
N LYS A 212 5.85 -12.10 9.37
CA LYS A 212 5.00 -11.85 10.54
C LYS A 212 5.38 -12.83 11.65
N LYS A 213 5.99 -12.32 12.72
CA LYS A 213 6.31 -13.09 13.93
C LYS A 213 5.20 -12.90 14.96
N THR A 214 4.60 -13.99 15.41
CA THR A 214 3.57 -14.01 16.45
C THR A 214 4.10 -14.80 17.64
N GLU A 215 4.24 -14.14 18.79
CA GLU A 215 4.67 -14.79 20.04
C GLU A 215 3.49 -15.53 20.69
N LYS A 216 3.75 -16.69 21.31
CA LYS A 216 2.73 -17.52 21.94
C LYS A 216 2.06 -16.75 23.08
N GLY A 217 0.74 -16.79 23.12
CA GLY A 217 -0.05 -15.99 24.07
C GLY A 217 -0.21 -14.51 23.68
N HIS A 218 0.45 -14.04 22.61
CA HIS A 218 0.27 -12.70 22.08
C HIS A 218 -0.67 -12.70 20.86
N THR A 219 -1.56 -11.72 20.81
CA THR A 219 -2.50 -11.53 19.68
C THR A 219 -1.94 -10.63 18.58
N GLN A 220 -0.90 -9.84 18.87
CA GLN A 220 -0.30 -8.92 17.91
C GLN A 220 0.97 -9.50 17.30
N ALA A 221 0.98 -9.63 15.97
CA ALA A 221 2.15 -10.04 15.21
C ALA A 221 3.06 -8.84 14.88
N LYS A 222 4.36 -8.97 15.13
CA LYS A 222 5.39 -8.05 14.62
C LYS A 222 5.57 -8.32 13.13
N LYS A 223 5.56 -7.26 12.31
CA LYS A 223 5.68 -7.37 10.84
C LYS A 223 6.99 -6.76 10.37
N ALA A 224 7.61 -7.39 9.38
CA ALA A 224 8.78 -6.87 8.70
C ALA A 224 8.71 -7.22 7.20
N TRP A 225 9.48 -6.49 6.39
CA TRP A 225 9.78 -6.86 5.02
C TRP A 225 11.29 -7.03 4.94
N MET A 226 11.75 -8.10 4.30
CA MET A 226 13.17 -8.44 4.24
C MET A 226 13.54 -9.05 2.89
N SER A 227 14.76 -8.77 2.44
CA SER A 227 15.40 -9.54 1.37
C SER A 227 15.88 -10.91 1.90
N LEU A 228 16.20 -11.84 0.99
CA LEU A 228 16.91 -13.06 1.38
C LEU A 228 18.29 -12.75 1.98
N GLU A 229 19.00 -11.77 1.43
CA GLU A 229 20.32 -11.37 1.93
C GLU A 229 20.23 -10.87 3.38
N ASP A 230 19.20 -10.08 3.72
CA ASP A 230 18.97 -9.64 5.10
C ASP A 230 18.69 -10.81 6.04
N MET A 231 17.93 -11.81 5.59
CA MET A 231 17.67 -13.02 6.38
C MET A 231 18.95 -13.86 6.55
N GLU A 232 19.74 -14.02 5.50
CA GLU A 232 21.04 -14.72 5.54
C GLU A 232 22.01 -14.03 6.49
N LYS A 233 22.06 -12.70 6.48
CA LYS A 233 22.83 -11.92 7.45
C LYS A 233 22.33 -12.14 8.88
N ASN A 234 21.02 -12.09 9.09
CA ASN A 234 20.42 -12.31 10.41
C ASN A 234 20.60 -13.75 10.92
N SER A 235 20.71 -14.73 10.03
CA SER A 235 20.99 -16.14 10.36
C SER A 235 22.35 -16.37 11.03
N LYS A 236 23.26 -15.40 10.92
CA LYS A 236 24.59 -15.42 11.55
C LYS A 236 24.61 -14.79 12.95
N SER A 237 23.48 -14.28 13.44
CA SER A 237 23.36 -13.69 14.78
C SER A 237 23.38 -14.76 15.87
N GLU A 238 24.09 -14.53 16.97
CA GLU A 238 24.11 -15.43 18.13
C GLU A 238 22.75 -15.49 18.85
N GLN A 239 21.94 -14.42 18.80
CA GLN A 239 20.68 -14.33 19.54
C GLN A 239 19.48 -14.90 18.78
N HIS A 240 19.45 -14.73 17.45
CA HIS A 240 18.29 -15.05 16.63
C HIS A 240 18.66 -15.87 15.38
N GLY A 241 19.91 -16.29 15.23
CA GLY A 241 20.40 -16.91 14.01
C GLY A 241 19.66 -18.17 13.62
N ASP A 242 19.37 -19.04 14.59
CA ASP A 242 18.70 -20.31 14.34
C ASP A 242 17.24 -20.15 13.90
N GLU A 243 16.53 -19.12 14.40
CA GLU A 243 15.18 -18.78 13.90
C GLU A 243 15.22 -18.45 12.41
N TRP A 244 16.19 -17.64 11.99
CA TRP A 244 16.32 -17.22 10.58
C TRP A 244 16.82 -18.34 9.68
N LYS A 245 17.65 -19.27 10.17
CA LYS A 245 18.02 -20.49 9.43
C LYS A 245 16.79 -21.33 9.11
N LEU A 246 15.92 -21.56 10.09
CA LEU A 246 14.68 -22.33 9.89
C LEU A 246 13.75 -21.67 8.86
N VAL A 247 13.67 -20.34 8.86
CA VAL A 247 12.89 -19.58 7.85
C VAL A 247 13.51 -19.73 6.46
N LEU A 248 14.82 -19.57 6.32
CA LEU A 248 15.54 -19.73 5.05
C LEU A 248 15.41 -21.15 4.50
N ASP A 249 15.50 -22.16 5.36
CA ASP A 249 15.33 -23.56 4.98
C ASP A 249 13.91 -23.82 4.46
N ASP A 250 12.88 -23.30 5.14
CA ASP A 250 11.49 -23.45 4.67
C ASP A 250 11.24 -22.74 3.34
N ILE A 251 11.77 -21.52 3.17
CA ILE A 251 11.71 -20.78 1.90
C ILE A 251 12.38 -21.59 0.79
N THR A 252 13.61 -22.05 1.02
CA THR A 252 14.39 -22.81 0.04
C THR A 252 13.68 -24.10 -0.34
N ARG A 253 13.12 -24.82 0.64
CA ARG A 253 12.35 -26.05 0.40
C ARG A 253 11.09 -25.78 -0.43
N LYS A 254 10.34 -24.71 -0.16
CA LYS A 254 9.11 -24.39 -0.90
C LYS A 254 9.38 -23.85 -2.30
N LEU A 255 10.44 -23.06 -2.49
CA LEU A 255 10.82 -22.51 -3.79
C LEU A 255 11.55 -23.56 -4.66
N GLY A 256 12.41 -24.38 -4.05
CA GLY A 256 13.07 -25.51 -4.71
C GLY A 256 12.15 -26.69 -5.01
N GLY A 257 11.01 -26.80 -4.31
CA GLY A 257 9.94 -27.76 -4.63
C GLY A 257 8.96 -27.25 -5.71
N ALA A 258 8.92 -25.95 -5.99
CA ALA A 258 8.03 -25.35 -6.98
C ALA A 258 8.56 -25.45 -8.44
N THR A 259 9.78 -25.94 -8.63
CA THR A 259 10.46 -26.00 -9.94
C THR A 259 10.11 -27.23 -10.79
N SER A 260 9.22 -28.14 -10.34
CA SER A 260 8.83 -29.32 -11.16
C SER A 260 7.57 -29.14 -12.01
N VAL A 261 6.91 -27.98 -12.01
CA VAL A 261 5.67 -27.78 -12.77
C VAL A 261 5.58 -26.40 -13.43
N VAL A 262 6.60 -25.99 -14.21
CA VAL A 262 6.38 -25.11 -15.39
C VAL A 262 7.49 -25.41 -16.41
N SER A 263 7.30 -26.45 -17.22
CA SER A 263 7.97 -26.51 -18.52
C SER A 263 7.35 -25.42 -19.38
N VAL A 264 8.13 -24.39 -19.68
CA VAL A 264 7.78 -23.35 -20.63
C VAL A 264 7.78 -24.00 -22.02
N ASP A 265 6.61 -24.34 -22.54
CA ASP A 265 6.47 -24.57 -23.98
C ASP A 265 6.57 -23.21 -24.68
N SER A 266 7.81 -22.88 -25.03
CA SER A 266 8.12 -21.87 -26.04
C SER A 266 7.62 -22.36 -27.39
N THR A 267 6.42 -21.92 -27.79
CA THR A 267 6.12 -21.82 -29.23
C THR A 267 5.52 -20.46 -29.56
N ARG A 268 6.43 -19.59 -30.00
CA ARG A 268 6.20 -18.36 -30.74
C ARG A 268 5.67 -18.69 -32.14
N ALA A 269 4.54 -18.12 -32.54
CA ALA A 269 4.15 -17.90 -33.94
C ALA A 269 3.31 -16.61 -33.95
N THR A 270 3.90 -15.43 -34.13
CA THR A 270 4.17 -14.76 -35.42
C THR A 270 2.99 -14.77 -36.39
N LEU A 271 2.26 -13.64 -36.40
CA LEU A 271 1.55 -12.96 -37.49
C LEU A 271 1.30 -13.72 -38.82
N SER A 272 0.03 -13.74 -39.24
CA SER A 272 -0.33 -13.41 -40.63
C SER A 272 -1.74 -12.83 -40.72
N SER A 273 -1.80 -11.58 -41.14
CA SER A 273 -2.95 -10.92 -41.74
C SER A 273 -3.45 -11.67 -42.96
N SER A 274 -4.77 -11.81 -43.10
CA SER A 274 -5.42 -11.94 -44.40
C SER A 274 -6.81 -11.30 -44.34
N THR A 275 -6.88 -10.14 -44.99
CA THR A 275 -8.04 -9.58 -45.68
C THR A 275 -9.00 -10.63 -46.25
N SER A 276 -10.30 -10.44 -46.05
CA SER A 276 -11.30 -10.89 -47.02
C SER A 276 -12.21 -9.73 -47.39
N SER A 277 -12.11 -9.34 -48.66
CA SER A 277 -13.09 -8.59 -49.42
C SER A 277 -13.98 -9.59 -50.17
N GLY A 278 -15.30 -9.37 -50.12
CA GLY A 278 -16.23 -9.63 -51.23
C GLY A 278 -16.94 -10.99 -51.28
N ALA A 279 -18.23 -10.97 -50.92
CA ALA A 279 -19.33 -11.20 -51.87
C ALA A 279 -20.57 -10.43 -51.37
#